data_AF-A0A4S2FAL7-F1
#
_entry.id   AF-A0A4S2FAL7-F1
#
_cell.length_a   1.000
_cell.length_b   1.000
_cell.length_c   1.000
_cell.angle_alpha   90.00
_cell.angle_beta   90.00
_cell.angle_gamma   90.00
#
_symmetry.space_group_name_H-M   'P 1'
#
loop_
_entity.id
_entity.type
_entity.pdbx_description
1 polymer ?
#
loop_
_entity_poly.entity_id
_entity_poly.type
_entity_poly.pdbx_seq_one_letter_code
_entity_poly.pdbx_strand_id
1 'polypeptide(L)' 'MKKWMTSVMVAMVLAGAPMTSMPVLANDAQVEPQADVMEWRYKFENGVYYKRLYNLSRQRWEGPWIPMN' A
#
# COMPACT_ATOMS: atom_id res chain seq x y z
N MET A 1 10.29 -46.09 45.91
CA MET A 1 10.87 -45.42 44.73
C MET A 1 9.78 -44.67 43.95
N LYS A 2 9.34 -43.47 44.39
CA LYS A 2 8.32 -42.68 43.63
C LYS A 2 8.14 -41.23 44.13
N LYS A 3 9.19 -40.54 44.59
CA LYS A 3 9.05 -39.13 45.03
C LYS A 3 10.14 -38.19 44.52
N TRP A 4 11.16 -38.70 43.84
CA TRP A 4 12.37 -37.93 43.52
C TRP A 4 12.43 -37.50 42.05
N MET A 5 11.46 -37.92 41.25
CA MET A 5 11.47 -37.68 39.79
C MET A 5 10.75 -36.39 39.39
N THR A 6 9.99 -35.77 40.30
CA THR A 6 9.31 -34.49 40.06
C THR A 6 10.21 -33.28 40.30
N SER A 7 11.41 -33.46 40.88
CA SER A 7 12.29 -32.33 41.23
C SER A 7 13.18 -31.83 40.08
N VAL A 8 13.37 -32.60 39.02
CA VAL A 8 14.33 -32.23 37.95
C VAL A 8 13.68 -31.42 36.82
N MET A 9 12.37 -31.58 36.59
CA MET A 9 11.66 -30.86 35.52
C MET A 9 11.39 -29.36 35.79
N VAL A 10 11.65 -28.86 37.00
CA VAL A 10 11.46 -27.44 37.34
C VAL A 10 12.74 -26.61 37.07
N ALA A 11 13.91 -27.24 36.94
CA ALA A 11 15.18 -26.54 36.77
C ALA A 11 15.53 -26.18 35.32
N MET A 12 14.81 -26.70 34.32
CA MET A 12 15.13 -26.49 32.90
C MET A 12 14.41 -25.30 32.24
N VAL A 13 13.68 -24.48 33.00
CA VAL A 13 12.92 -23.33 32.46
C VAL A 13 13.76 -22.04 32.40
N LEU A 14 15.00 -22.03 32.92
CA LEU A 14 15.82 -20.82 33.04
C LEU A 14 16.90 -20.62 31.96
N ALA A 15 16.91 -21.42 30.89
CA ALA A 15 17.77 -21.15 29.74
C ALA A 15 17.08 -20.18 28.77
N GLY A 16 16.97 -18.91 29.17
CA GLY A 16 16.52 -17.84 28.27
C GLY A 16 17.52 -17.67 27.14
N ALA A 17 17.23 -18.23 25.96
CA ALA A 17 17.97 -17.91 24.76
C ALA A 17 17.87 -16.39 24.52
N PRO A 18 18.97 -15.69 24.16
CA PRO A 18 18.86 -14.30 23.78
C PRO A 18 17.98 -14.23 22.52
N MET A 19 16.81 -13.61 22.64
CA MET A 19 16.06 -13.16 21.48
C MET A 19 16.89 -12.07 20.82
N THR A 20 17.76 -12.45 19.90
CA THR A 20 18.50 -11.48 19.09
C THR A 20 17.49 -10.82 18.15
N SER A 21 17.46 -9.48 18.16
CA SER A 21 16.65 -8.71 17.22
C SER A 21 17.14 -9.00 15.81
N MET A 22 16.29 -9.56 14.95
CA MET A 22 16.60 -9.64 13.53
C MET A 22 16.62 -8.22 12.97
N PRO A 23 17.65 -7.83 12.21
CA PRO A 23 17.62 -6.53 11.53
C PRO A 23 16.49 -6.56 10.50
N VAL A 24 15.59 -5.56 10.57
CA VAL A 24 14.65 -5.30 9.48
C VAL A 24 15.51 -4.89 8.29
N LEU A 25 15.51 -5.72 7.24
CA LEU A 25 16.15 -5.38 5.98
C LEU A 25 15.36 -4.20 5.40
N ALA A 26 15.89 -2.99 5.53
CA ALA A 26 15.37 -1.83 4.84
C ALA A 26 15.51 -2.14 3.34
N ASN A 27 14.40 -2.45 2.69
CA ASN A 27 14.37 -2.55 1.25
C ASN A 27 14.48 -1.11 0.76
N ASP A 28 15.63 -0.73 0.20
CA ASP A 28 15.85 0.53 -0.51
C ASP A 28 15.05 0.52 -1.83
N ALA A 29 13.75 0.25 -1.74
CA ALA A 29 12.84 0.34 -2.84
C ALA A 29 12.78 1.80 -3.25
N GLN A 30 13.43 2.12 -4.37
CA GLN A 30 13.41 3.44 -4.97
C GLN A 30 11.96 3.78 -5.33
N VAL A 31 11.34 4.68 -4.57
CA VAL A 31 10.01 5.19 -4.88
C VAL A 31 10.18 6.22 -5.99
N GLU A 32 9.71 5.88 -7.18
CA GLU A 32 9.70 6.79 -8.31
C GLU A 32 8.36 7.52 -8.43
N PRO A 33 8.36 8.80 -8.85
CA PRO A 33 7.12 9.51 -9.15
C PRO A 33 6.34 8.79 -10.25
N GLN A 34 5.09 8.41 -9.96
CA GLN A 34 4.17 7.90 -10.98
C GLN A 34 3.40 9.06 -11.61
N ALA A 35 3.29 9.05 -12.94
CA ALA A 35 2.45 10.00 -13.65
C ALA A 35 0.96 9.79 -13.34
N ASP A 36 0.18 10.87 -13.35
CA ASP A 36 -1.27 10.78 -13.19
C ASP A 36 -1.92 10.02 -14.37
N VAL A 37 -2.93 9.22 -14.06
CA VAL A 37 -3.75 8.56 -15.08
C VAL A 37 -4.86 9.52 -15.51
N MET A 38 -4.86 9.91 -16.78
CA MET A 38 -5.82 10.86 -17.34
C MET A 38 -6.63 10.24 -18.47
N GLU A 39 -7.92 10.59 -18.56
CA GLU A 39 -8.84 10.11 -19.59
C GLU A 39 -9.72 11.24 -20.13
N TRP A 40 -9.99 11.24 -21.43
CA TRP A 40 -10.98 12.13 -22.03
C TRP A 40 -12.39 11.59 -21.80
N ARG A 41 -13.25 12.42 -21.21
CA ARG A 41 -14.70 12.16 -21.14
C ARG A 41 -15.40 13.03 -22.16
N TYR A 42 -16.52 12.53 -22.67
CA TYR A 42 -17.29 13.16 -23.73
C TYR A 42 -18.72 13.39 -23.30
N LYS A 43 -19.34 14.42 -23.86
CA LYS A 43 -20.78 14.66 -23.74
C LYS A 43 -21.31 15.33 -25.00
N PHE A 44 -22.60 15.18 -25.25
CA PHE A 44 -23.29 15.82 -26.37
C PHE A 44 -24.44 16.67 -25.82
N GLU A 45 -24.38 17.97 -26.05
CA GLU A 45 -25.37 18.94 -25.54
C GLU A 45 -25.58 20.04 -26.59
N ASN A 46 -26.84 20.41 -26.85
CA ASN A 46 -27.21 21.49 -27.78
C ASN A 46 -26.61 21.34 -29.20
N GLY A 47 -26.50 20.11 -29.69
CA GLY A 47 -25.93 19.85 -31.02
C GLY A 47 -24.41 19.89 -31.10
N VAL A 48 -23.72 20.09 -29.96
CA VAL A 48 -22.25 20.19 -29.90
C VAL A 48 -21.69 19.03 -29.08
N TYR A 49 -20.67 18.37 -29.62
CA TYR A 49 -19.86 17.42 -28.85
C TYR A 49 -18.82 18.17 -28.02
N TYR A 50 -18.64 17.78 -26.77
CA TYR A 50 -17.62 18.33 -25.90
C TYR A 50 -16.71 17.22 -25.39
N LYS A 51 -15.46 17.57 -25.13
CA LYS A 51 -14.53 16.73 -24.37
C LYS A 51 -13.94 17.48 -23.19
N ARG A 52 -13.66 16.78 -22.10
CA ARG A 52 -12.96 17.32 -20.92
C ARG A 52 -12.05 16.26 -20.33
N LEU A 53 -10.89 16.69 -19.86
CA LEU A 53 -9.90 15.79 -19.27
C LEU A 53 -10.27 15.49 -17.82
N TYR A 54 -10.34 14.20 -17.48
CA TYR A 54 -10.56 13.73 -16.12
C TYR A 54 -9.30 13.06 -15.60
N ASN A 55 -8.82 13.51 -14.43
CA ASN A 55 -7.70 12.91 -13.74
C ASN A 55 -8.23 11.83 -12.80
N LEU A 56 -7.98 10.57 -13.13
CA LEU A 56 -8.42 9.41 -12.36
C LEU A 56 -7.63 9.29 -11.05
N SER A 57 -6.32 9.59 -11.08
CA SER A 57 -5.45 9.57 -9.89
C SER A 57 -5.89 10.58 -8.83
N ARG A 58 -6.41 11.74 -9.26
CA ARG A 58 -6.85 12.83 -8.37
C ARG A 58 -8.36 12.98 -8.25
N GLN A 59 -9.13 12.13 -8.93
CA GLN A 59 -10.59 12.13 -8.97
C GLN A 59 -11.20 13.52 -9.24
N ARG A 60 -10.66 14.25 -10.22
CA ARG A 60 -11.11 15.61 -10.54
C ARG A 60 -11.03 15.93 -12.03
N TRP A 61 -11.80 16.94 -12.42
CA TRP A 61 -11.71 17.50 -13.77
C TRP A 61 -10.53 18.45 -13.90
N GLU A 62 -9.79 18.33 -15.00
CA GLU A 62 -8.71 19.24 -15.37
C GLU A 62 -9.22 20.19 -16.47
N GLY A 63 -9.30 21.49 -16.15
CA GLY A 63 -9.75 22.53 -17.08
C GLY A 63 -11.26 22.52 -17.39
N PRO A 64 -11.74 23.37 -18.32
CA PRO A 64 -13.14 23.42 -18.76
C PRO A 64 -13.47 22.38 -19.85
N TRP A 65 -14.75 22.26 -20.22
CA TRP A 65 -15.18 21.51 -21.40
C TRP A 65 -14.74 22.21 -22.69
N ILE A 66 -14.24 21.43 -23.64
CA ILE A 66 -13.76 21.91 -24.95
C ILE A 66 -14.73 21.43 -26.03
N PRO A 67 -15.35 22.32 -26.81
CA PRO A 67 -16.19 21.92 -27.93
C PRO A 67 -15.35 21.25 -29.03
N MET A 68 -15.85 20.15 -29.57
CA MET A 68 -15.30 19.46 -30.73
C MET A 68 -16.09 19.96 -31.94
N ASN A 69 -15.48 20.90 -32.67
CA ASN A 69 -16.03 21.50 -33.89
C ASN A 69 -15.85 20.59 -35.10
#